data_AF-U9SW38-F1
#
_entry.id   AF-U9SW38-F1
#
_cell.length_a   1.000
_cell.length_b   1.000
_cell.length_c   1.000
_cell.angle_alpha   90.00
_cell.angle_beta   90.00
_cell.angle_gamma   90.00
#
_symmetry.space_group_name_H-M   'P 1'
#
loop_
_entity.id
_entity.type
_entity.pdbx_description
1 polymer ?
#
loop_
_entity_poly.entity_id
_entity_poly.type
_entity_poly.pdbx_seq_one_letter_code
_entity_poly.pdbx_strand_id
1 'polypeptide(L)'
;ANRDIPNIISKIKNEKAIAKDVRAYMLQIPLPKFPPIIIALIPNKGNENSKTISQLHKKLIQEIAFQLEIHILSISSDGAITEFQAQQSIIDIQTPQRLFIREPTLNINFSCPIFDKIGPVVRVQDPKHAKKTARNAIFSGAWLLTFGISSVRYDHLLTLIKQHDSIMYKNDVIKLDKQDDAAAYRKFCSANFKQSYA
;
A
#
# COMPACT_ATOMS: atom_id res chain seq x y z
N ALA A 1 2.50 -32.68 31.13
CA ALA A 1 2.49 -32.32 29.68
C ALA A 1 1.17 -31.61 29.38
N ASN A 2 1.21 -30.34 28.93
CA ASN A 2 0.03 -29.50 28.70
C ASN A 2 -0.94 -30.15 27.70
N ARG A 3 -2.05 -30.73 28.20
CA ARG A 3 -3.13 -31.30 27.37
C ARG A 3 -3.96 -30.21 26.66
N ASP A 4 -3.73 -28.94 26.97
CA ASP A 4 -4.51 -27.82 26.44
C ASP A 4 -4.21 -27.53 24.96
N ILE A 5 -2.95 -27.64 24.53
CA ILE A 5 -2.59 -27.34 23.14
C ILE A 5 -3.26 -28.34 22.17
N PRO A 6 -3.19 -29.66 22.38
CA PRO A 6 -3.92 -30.62 21.54
C PRO A 6 -5.44 -30.40 21.52
N ASN A 7 -6.02 -30.01 22.66
CA ASN A 7 -7.46 -29.73 22.79
C ASN A 7 -7.87 -28.45 22.05
N ILE A 8 -7.06 -27.40 22.10
CA ILE A 8 -7.29 -26.16 21.35
C ILE A 8 -7.17 -26.44 19.85
N ILE A 9 -6.16 -27.20 19.41
CA ILE A 9 -5.97 -27.56 18.01
C ILE A 9 -7.15 -28.40 17.50
N SER A 10 -7.63 -29.38 18.28
CA SER A 10 -8.77 -30.21 17.88
C SER A 10 -10.04 -29.37 17.77
N LYS A 11 -10.28 -28.44 18.71
CA LYS A 11 -11.39 -27.49 18.65
C LYS A 11 -11.34 -26.62 17.38
N ILE A 12 -10.19 -26.01 17.08
CA ILE A 12 -10.01 -25.17 15.88
C ILE A 12 -10.30 -25.96 14.60
N LYS A 13 -9.83 -27.22 14.53
CA LYS A 13 -10.09 -28.11 13.39
C LYS A 13 -11.57 -28.45 13.26
N ASN A 14 -12.22 -28.82 14.36
CA ASN A 14 -13.64 -29.18 14.39
C ASN A 14 -14.53 -28.00 13.98
N GLU A 15 -14.23 -26.80 14.47
CA GLU A 15 -14.97 -25.57 14.18
C GLU A 15 -14.63 -24.95 12.81
N LYS A 16 -13.70 -25.56 12.04
CA LYS A 16 -13.15 -24.99 10.80
C LYS A 16 -12.75 -23.52 11.00
N ALA A 17 -12.14 -23.24 12.14
CA ALA A 17 -11.73 -21.91 12.58
C ALA A 17 -10.31 -21.55 12.14
N ILE A 18 -9.72 -22.32 11.22
CA ILE A 18 -8.40 -22.04 10.65
C ILE A 18 -8.47 -20.73 9.86
N ALA A 19 -7.59 -19.79 10.23
CA ALA A 19 -7.43 -18.53 9.52
C ALA A 19 -6.85 -18.78 8.12
N LYS A 20 -7.34 -18.04 7.12
CA LYS A 20 -6.73 -18.03 5.78
C LYS A 20 -5.56 -17.06 5.74
N ASP A 21 -5.77 -15.88 6.34
CA ASP A 21 -4.79 -14.82 6.38
C ASP A 21 -4.66 -14.28 7.80
N VAL A 22 -3.57 -13.57 8.05
CA VAL A 22 -3.32 -12.88 9.33
C VAL A 22 -3.02 -11.42 9.02
N ARG A 23 -3.83 -10.51 9.57
CA ARG A 23 -3.56 -9.09 9.52
C ARG A 23 -2.55 -8.73 10.60
N ALA A 24 -1.37 -8.27 10.17
CA ALA A 24 -0.34 -7.77 11.07
C ALA A 24 -0.40 -6.24 11.15
N TYR A 25 -0.41 -5.71 12.37
CA TYR A 25 -0.13 -4.29 12.61
C TYR A 25 1.31 -4.18 13.09
N MET A 26 2.08 -3.36 12.37
CA MET A 26 3.49 -3.12 12.63
C MET A 26 3.68 -1.65 12.95
N LEU A 27 4.30 -1.38 14.09
CA LEU A 27 4.71 -0.04 14.50
C LEU A 27 6.14 0.19 14.02
N GLN A 28 6.31 1.11 13.07
CA GLN A 28 7.62 1.57 12.64
C GLN A 28 8.00 2.82 13.42
N ILE A 29 9.07 2.74 14.21
CA ILE A 29 9.64 3.92 14.85
C ILE A 29 10.43 4.69 13.78
N PRO A 30 10.24 6.02 13.62
CA PRO A 30 10.92 6.84 12.61
C PRO A 30 12.38 7.12 12.99
N LEU A 31 13.12 6.09 13.39
CA LEU A 31 14.54 6.13 13.69
C LEU A 31 15.30 5.27 12.66
N PRO A 32 16.42 5.76 12.11
CA PRO A 32 17.23 4.98 11.17
C PRO A 32 17.59 3.61 11.75
N LYS A 33 17.38 2.55 10.96
CA LYS A 33 17.71 1.16 11.31
C LYS A 33 16.95 0.58 12.51
N PHE A 34 15.92 1.25 13.02
CA PHE A 34 15.07 0.68 14.04
C PHE A 34 14.10 -0.33 13.41
N PRO A 35 14.07 -1.60 13.84
CA PRO A 35 13.21 -2.61 13.24
C PRO A 35 11.72 -2.35 13.57
N PRO A 36 10.79 -2.69 12.67
CA PRO A 36 9.37 -2.62 12.99
C PRO A 36 9.00 -3.54 14.17
N ILE A 37 8.10 -3.09 15.03
CA ILE A 37 7.56 -3.87 16.15
C ILE A 37 6.17 -4.39 15.77
N ILE A 38 5.94 -5.69 15.90
CA ILE A 38 4.59 -6.26 15.72
C ILE A 38 3.76 -5.95 16.97
N ILE A 39 2.69 -5.18 16.80
CA ILE A 39 1.79 -4.77 17.90
C ILE A 39 0.48 -5.54 17.91
N ALA A 40 0.06 -6.11 16.78
CA ALA A 40 -1.09 -7.02 16.74
C ALA A 40 -0.96 -8.00 15.57
N LEU A 41 -1.44 -9.22 15.79
CA LEU A 41 -1.65 -10.26 14.79
C LEU A 41 -3.11 -10.73 14.90
N ILE A 42 -3.91 -10.42 13.88
CA ILE A 42 -5.35 -10.68 13.90
C ILE A 42 -5.65 -11.72 12.82
N PRO A 43 -6.00 -12.96 13.21
CA PRO A 43 -6.37 -13.99 12.25
C PRO A 43 -7.70 -13.64 11.57
N ASN A 44 -7.81 -13.87 10.27
CA ASN A 44 -9.03 -13.66 9.52
C ASN A 44 -9.30 -14.80 8.51
N LYS A 45 -10.53 -14.86 7.99
CA LYS A 45 -10.96 -15.87 7.01
C LYS A 45 -10.87 -15.40 5.55
N GLY A 46 -10.15 -14.31 5.29
CA GLY A 46 -10.01 -13.70 3.96
C GLY A 46 -11.26 -12.96 3.47
N ASN A 47 -12.16 -12.57 4.39
CA ASN A 47 -13.43 -11.89 4.09
C ASN A 47 -13.55 -10.51 4.76
N GLU A 48 -12.43 -9.94 5.21
CA GLU A 48 -12.42 -8.59 5.77
C GLU A 48 -12.81 -7.57 4.71
N ASN A 49 -13.75 -6.70 5.05
CA ASN A 49 -14.13 -5.58 4.21
C ASN A 49 -13.56 -4.28 4.78
N SER A 50 -13.67 -3.19 4.01
CA SER A 50 -13.16 -1.88 4.41
C SER A 50 -13.75 -1.35 5.73
N LYS A 51 -14.99 -1.73 6.08
CA LYS A 51 -15.61 -1.33 7.35
C LYS A 51 -14.97 -2.03 8.55
N THR A 52 -14.73 -3.34 8.46
CA THR A 52 -14.06 -4.10 9.52
C THR A 52 -12.64 -3.58 9.74
N ILE A 53 -11.90 -3.31 8.66
CA ILE A 53 -10.54 -2.77 8.74
C ILE A 53 -10.55 -1.36 9.35
N SER A 54 -11.49 -0.50 8.94
CA SER A 54 -11.69 0.84 9.51
C SER A 54 -11.94 0.79 11.02
N GLN A 55 -12.77 -0.14 11.49
CA GLN A 55 -13.02 -0.31 12.93
C GLN A 55 -11.75 -0.68 13.69
N LEU A 56 -10.91 -1.55 13.12
CA LEU A 56 -9.61 -1.88 13.73
C LEU A 56 -8.68 -0.67 13.79
N HIS A 57 -8.61 0.13 12.72
CA HIS A 57 -7.81 1.36 12.70
C HIS A 57 -8.32 2.38 13.73
N LYS A 58 -9.64 2.56 13.84
CA LYS A 58 -10.25 3.45 14.85
C LYS A 58 -9.93 2.99 16.25
N LYS A 59 -10.06 1.69 16.54
CA LYS A 59 -9.70 1.13 17.84
C LYS A 59 -8.23 1.38 18.18
N LEU A 60 -7.33 1.16 17.22
CA LEU A 60 -5.91 1.37 17.41
C LEU A 60 -5.57 2.84 17.69
N ILE A 61 -6.14 3.76 16.91
CA ILE A 61 -5.86 5.20 17.04
C ILE A 61 -6.63 5.78 18.24
N GLN A 62 -7.95 5.74 18.22
CA GLN A 62 -8.81 6.47 19.15
C GLN A 62 -8.92 5.82 20.53
N GLU A 63 -8.60 4.53 20.69
CA GLU A 63 -8.60 3.88 22.01
C GLU A 63 -7.17 3.61 22.49
N ILE A 64 -6.43 2.74 21.79
CA ILE A 64 -5.13 2.24 22.28
C ILE A 64 -4.08 3.35 22.30
N ALA A 65 -3.87 4.03 21.17
CA ALA A 65 -2.86 5.08 21.08
C ALA A 65 -3.22 6.30 21.94
N PHE A 66 -4.50 6.62 22.05
CA PHE A 66 -4.99 7.66 22.96
C PHE A 66 -4.67 7.34 24.42
N GLN A 67 -4.99 6.12 24.88
CA GLN A 67 -4.75 5.70 26.27
C GLN A 67 -3.27 5.63 26.63
N LEU A 68 -2.43 5.24 25.67
CA LEU A 68 -0.98 5.13 25.84
C LEU A 68 -0.23 6.43 25.51
N GLU A 69 -0.95 7.48 25.07
CA GLU A 69 -0.40 8.75 24.59
C GLU A 69 0.69 8.56 23.53
N ILE A 70 0.48 7.59 22.63
CA ILE A 70 1.39 7.31 21.52
C ILE A 70 1.03 8.20 20.34
N HIS A 71 1.96 9.04 19.94
CA HIS A 71 1.84 9.86 18.73
C HIS A 71 1.98 9.02 17.46
N ILE A 72 0.88 8.84 16.73
CA ILE A 72 0.85 8.17 15.43
C ILE A 72 0.89 9.24 14.34
N LEU A 73 1.99 9.29 13.59
CA LEU A 73 2.17 10.26 12.50
C LEU A 73 1.45 9.83 11.21
N SER A 74 1.43 8.53 10.93
CA SER A 74 0.86 8.02 9.69
C SER A 74 0.33 6.60 9.82
N ILE A 75 -0.60 6.28 8.93
CA ILE A 75 -1.07 4.92 8.69
C ILE A 75 -0.75 4.52 7.26
N SER A 76 -0.09 3.39 7.09
CA SER A 76 0.25 2.80 5.81
C SER A 76 -0.39 1.43 5.63
N SER A 77 -0.86 1.16 4.43
CA SER A 77 -1.48 -0.10 4.05
C SER A 77 -0.99 -0.49 2.65
N ASP A 78 -1.32 -1.70 2.23
CA ASP A 78 -1.02 -2.12 0.87
C ASP A 78 -1.92 -1.37 -0.14
N GLY A 79 -1.67 -1.62 -1.43
CA GLY A 79 -2.40 -0.99 -2.53
C GLY A 79 -3.82 -1.53 -2.76
N ALA A 80 -4.35 -2.42 -1.91
CA ALA A 80 -5.69 -2.97 -2.10
C ALA A 80 -6.78 -1.93 -1.85
N ILE A 81 -7.85 -1.99 -2.65
CA ILE A 81 -8.92 -1.00 -2.61
C ILE A 81 -9.67 -0.98 -1.26
N THR A 82 -9.81 -2.14 -0.63
CA THR A 82 -10.45 -2.30 0.68
C THR A 82 -9.65 -1.61 1.78
N GLU A 83 -8.32 -1.71 1.74
CA GLU A 83 -7.43 -1.04 2.69
C GLU A 83 -7.40 0.47 2.46
N PHE A 84 -7.33 0.89 1.19
CA PHE A 84 -7.42 2.32 0.85
C PHE A 84 -8.70 2.97 1.37
N GLN A 85 -9.85 2.32 1.19
CA GLN A 85 -11.14 2.80 1.71
C GLN A 85 -11.14 2.85 3.24
N ALA A 86 -10.56 1.85 3.90
CA ALA A 86 -10.43 1.85 5.35
C ALA A 86 -9.56 3.01 5.85
N GLN A 87 -8.43 3.27 5.22
CA GLN A 87 -7.59 4.43 5.55
C GLN A 87 -8.32 5.75 5.27
N GLN A 88 -9.01 5.88 4.13
CA GLN A 88 -9.77 7.08 3.78
C GLN A 88 -10.81 7.39 4.86
N SER A 89 -11.48 6.35 5.38
CA SER A 89 -12.46 6.52 6.46
C SER A 89 -11.86 7.07 7.77
N ILE A 90 -10.54 6.95 7.99
CA ILE A 90 -9.84 7.60 9.11
C ILE A 90 -9.57 9.07 8.80
N ILE A 91 -9.15 9.38 7.57
CA ILE A 91 -8.89 10.76 7.12
C ILE A 91 -10.15 11.62 7.10
N ASP A 92 -11.29 10.99 6.81
CA ASP A 92 -12.61 11.64 6.78
C ASP A 92 -13.22 11.86 8.17
N ILE A 93 -12.59 11.35 9.24
CA ILE A 93 -13.05 11.59 10.61
C ILE A 93 -13.04 13.09 10.88
N GLN A 94 -14.18 13.59 11.37
CA GLN A 94 -14.31 14.95 11.83
C GLN A 94 -13.65 15.10 13.19
N THR A 95 -12.61 15.90 13.24
CA THR A 95 -11.88 16.29 14.46
C THR A 95 -11.99 17.80 14.64
N PRO A 96 -11.89 18.32 15.88
CA PRO A 96 -11.97 19.76 16.13
C PRO A 96 -10.93 20.58 15.35
N GLN A 97 -9.77 19.97 15.08
CA GLN A 97 -8.69 20.56 14.31
C GLN A 97 -8.30 19.66 13.14
N ARG A 98 -7.89 20.28 12.03
CA ARG A 98 -7.35 19.60 10.85
C ARG A 98 -6.13 20.34 10.36
N LEU A 99 -5.13 19.60 9.89
CA LEU A 99 -3.97 20.16 9.21
C LEU A 99 -4.30 20.36 7.73
N PHE A 100 -3.93 21.51 7.17
CA PHE A 100 -4.04 21.80 5.75
C PHE A 100 -2.68 22.21 5.18
N ILE A 101 -2.31 21.62 4.06
CA ILE A 101 -1.12 21.98 3.29
C ILE A 101 -1.58 22.30 1.87
N ARG A 102 -1.26 23.49 1.39
CA ARG A 102 -1.60 23.96 0.04
C ARG A 102 -0.32 24.36 -0.68
N GLU A 103 -0.09 23.78 -1.85
CA GLU A 103 0.96 24.17 -2.78
C GLU A 103 0.31 24.57 -4.11
N PRO A 104 -0.03 25.86 -4.29
CA PRO A 104 -0.79 26.33 -5.45
C PRO A 104 -0.09 26.09 -6.79
N THR A 105 1.25 26.15 -6.81
CA THR A 105 2.02 26.00 -8.06
C THR A 105 1.89 24.60 -8.65
N LEU A 106 1.72 23.59 -7.80
CA LEU A 106 1.55 22.19 -8.19
C LEU A 106 0.08 21.74 -8.14
N ASN A 107 -0.85 22.64 -7.80
CA ASN A 107 -2.26 22.33 -7.53
C ASN A 107 -2.42 21.19 -6.49
N ILE A 108 -1.56 21.16 -5.48
CA ILE A 108 -1.62 20.16 -4.41
C ILE A 108 -2.37 20.75 -3.22
N ASN A 109 -3.48 20.11 -2.86
CA ASN A 109 -4.25 20.41 -1.67
C ASN A 109 -4.33 19.15 -0.80
N PHE A 110 -3.68 19.19 0.36
CA PHE A 110 -3.63 18.09 1.29
C PHE A 110 -4.30 18.50 2.61
N SER A 111 -5.07 17.58 3.21
CA SER A 111 -5.58 17.75 4.57
C SER A 111 -5.59 16.45 5.34
N CYS A 112 -5.44 16.54 6.66
CA CYS A 112 -5.59 15.39 7.55
C CYS A 112 -6.20 15.78 8.90
N PRO A 113 -6.90 14.84 9.58
CA PRO A 113 -7.42 15.07 10.93
C PRO A 113 -6.30 15.16 11.96
N ILE A 114 -6.53 15.97 13.00
CA ILE A 114 -5.69 16.03 14.20
C ILE A 114 -6.48 15.41 15.33
N PHE A 115 -6.01 14.25 15.82
CA PHE A 115 -6.63 13.55 16.94
C PHE A 115 -6.08 14.07 18.26
N ASP A 116 -6.96 14.23 19.24
CA ASP A 116 -6.56 14.62 20.59
C ASP A 116 -5.54 13.64 21.18
N LYS A 117 -4.52 14.16 21.89
CA LYS A 117 -3.35 13.45 22.44
C LYS A 117 -2.47 12.64 21.46
N ILE A 118 -2.87 12.46 20.21
CA ILE A 118 -2.15 11.65 19.22
C ILE A 118 -1.46 12.56 18.19
N GLY A 119 -2.14 13.61 17.72
CA GLY A 119 -1.63 14.53 16.70
C GLY A 119 -2.19 14.28 15.29
N PRO A 120 -1.58 14.89 14.25
CA PRO A 120 -2.01 14.73 12.87
C PRO A 120 -1.73 13.30 12.36
N VAL A 121 -2.74 12.66 11.78
CA VAL A 121 -2.59 11.32 11.18
C VAL A 121 -2.70 11.41 9.66
N VAL A 122 -1.60 11.09 8.97
CA VAL A 122 -1.53 11.10 7.51
C VAL A 122 -1.72 9.70 6.95
N ARG A 123 -2.48 9.58 5.85
CA ARG A 123 -2.52 8.34 5.07
C ARG A 123 -1.32 8.27 4.14
N VAL A 124 -0.62 7.14 4.17
CA VAL A 124 0.45 6.80 3.24
C VAL A 124 0.06 5.53 2.47
N GLN A 125 0.35 5.52 1.17
CA GLN A 125 0.31 4.31 0.35
C GLN A 125 1.73 3.96 -0.09
N ASP A 126 2.01 2.67 -0.30
CA ASP A 126 3.29 2.25 -0.85
C ASP A 126 3.44 2.72 -2.32
N PRO A 127 4.38 3.62 -2.62
CA PRO A 127 4.58 4.13 -3.98
C PRO A 127 5.02 3.03 -4.96
N LYS A 128 5.59 1.91 -4.48
CA LYS A 128 5.95 0.78 -5.35
C LYS A 128 4.70 0.13 -5.95
N HIS A 129 3.60 0.05 -5.21
CA HIS A 129 2.34 -0.47 -5.72
C HIS A 129 1.78 0.38 -6.86
N ALA A 130 1.87 1.71 -6.78
CA ALA A 130 1.42 2.59 -7.87
C ALA A 130 2.19 2.32 -9.18
N LYS A 131 3.53 2.16 -9.11
CA LYS A 131 4.37 1.81 -10.27
C LYS A 131 3.99 0.45 -10.85
N LYS A 132 3.76 -0.55 -10.00
CA LYS A 132 3.29 -1.88 -10.42
C LYS A 132 1.93 -1.82 -11.11
N THR A 133 0.98 -1.06 -10.57
CA THR A 133 -0.35 -0.89 -11.15
C THR A 133 -0.29 -0.19 -12.50
N ALA A 134 0.41 0.94 -12.60
CA ALA A 134 0.60 1.67 -13.86
C ALA A 134 1.25 0.77 -14.91
N ARG A 135 2.32 0.06 -14.54
CA ARG A 135 2.94 -0.93 -15.40
C ARG A 135 1.92 -1.94 -15.89
N ASN A 136 1.22 -2.62 -14.97
CA ASN A 136 0.29 -3.69 -15.32
C ASN A 136 -0.80 -3.20 -16.28
N ALA A 137 -1.29 -1.96 -16.14
CA ALA A 137 -2.24 -1.37 -17.08
C ALA A 137 -1.72 -1.30 -18.54
N ILE A 138 -0.41 -1.09 -18.75
CA ILE A 138 0.22 -1.15 -20.09
C ILE A 138 0.24 -2.59 -20.64
N PHE A 139 0.23 -3.62 -19.79
CA PHE A 139 0.32 -5.02 -20.20
C PHE A 139 -1.01 -5.78 -20.11
N SER A 140 -2.06 -5.16 -19.57
CA SER A 140 -3.36 -5.78 -19.34
C SER A 140 -4.48 -4.93 -19.94
N GLY A 141 -5.32 -5.52 -20.79
CA GLY A 141 -6.57 -4.93 -21.28
C GLY A 141 -6.40 -3.67 -22.15
N ALA A 142 -5.96 -2.56 -21.55
CA ALA A 142 -5.86 -1.23 -22.16
C ALA A 142 -4.64 -1.07 -23.08
N TRP A 143 -3.52 -1.75 -22.79
CA TRP A 143 -2.28 -1.71 -23.60
C TRP A 143 -1.68 -0.31 -23.81
N LEU A 144 -2.13 0.66 -23.00
CA LEU A 144 -1.95 2.09 -23.18
C LEU A 144 -2.08 2.79 -21.83
N LEU A 145 -1.19 3.73 -21.57
CA LEU A 145 -1.34 4.77 -20.56
C LEU A 145 -1.22 6.14 -21.23
N THR A 146 -2.13 7.05 -20.91
CA THR A 146 -2.09 8.44 -21.39
C THR A 146 -1.64 9.38 -20.28
N PHE A 147 -0.78 10.33 -20.64
CA PHE A 147 -0.27 11.39 -19.77
C PHE A 147 -0.46 12.72 -20.51
N GLY A 148 -1.65 13.32 -20.35
CA GLY A 148 -2.05 14.48 -21.14
C GLY A 148 -2.08 14.16 -22.63
N ILE A 149 -1.19 14.80 -23.40
CA ILE A 149 -1.06 14.60 -24.85
C ILE A 149 -0.14 13.45 -25.24
N SER A 150 0.59 12.86 -24.30
CA SER A 150 1.54 11.79 -24.54
C SER A 150 0.98 10.44 -24.13
N SER A 151 1.55 9.36 -24.67
CA SER A 151 1.14 8.02 -24.29
C SER A 151 2.27 7.00 -24.26
N VAL A 152 2.13 6.01 -23.38
CA VAL A 152 3.00 4.84 -23.30
C VAL A 152 2.18 3.62 -23.69
N ARG A 153 2.60 2.94 -24.75
CA ARG A 153 1.92 1.76 -25.29
C ARG A 153 2.78 0.52 -25.19
N TYR A 154 2.14 -0.65 -25.22
CA TYR A 154 2.83 -1.93 -25.22
C TYR A 154 3.79 -2.09 -26.42
N ASP A 155 3.40 -1.65 -27.62
CA ASP A 155 4.24 -1.73 -28.83
C ASP A 155 5.49 -0.85 -28.74
N HIS A 156 5.39 0.33 -28.10
CA HIS A 156 6.56 1.16 -27.81
C HIS A 156 7.57 0.39 -26.97
N LEU A 157 7.11 -0.27 -25.90
CA LEU A 157 7.98 -1.08 -25.04
C LEU A 157 8.56 -2.30 -25.77
N LEU A 158 7.79 -2.91 -26.67
CA LEU A 158 8.25 -4.03 -27.48
C LEU A 158 9.35 -3.63 -28.49
N THR A 159 9.31 -2.40 -28.99
CA THR A 159 10.36 -1.83 -29.85
C THR A 159 11.60 -1.52 -29.03
N LEU A 160 11.44 -0.88 -27.87
CA LEU A 160 12.57 -0.51 -27.00
C LEU A 160 13.38 -1.71 -26.53
N ILE A 161 12.76 -2.85 -26.19
CA ILE A 161 13.52 -4.05 -25.78
C ILE A 161 14.35 -4.69 -26.91
N LYS A 162 14.13 -4.30 -28.17
CA LYS A 162 14.91 -4.79 -29.32
C LYS A 162 16.16 -3.94 -29.57
N GLN A 163 16.26 -2.77 -28.95
CA GLN A 163 17.43 -1.90 -29.07
C GLN A 163 18.62 -2.50 -28.31
N HIS A 164 19.82 -2.32 -28.86
CA HIS A 164 21.04 -2.92 -28.32
C HIS A 164 21.49 -2.29 -26.98
N ASP A 165 21.08 -1.04 -26.76
CA ASP A 165 21.34 -0.26 -25.55
C ASP A 165 20.15 -0.27 -24.57
N SER A 166 19.11 -1.07 -24.85
CA SER A 166 17.91 -1.12 -24.02
C SER A 166 18.25 -1.42 -22.57
N ILE A 167 17.75 -0.58 -21.66
CA ILE A 167 17.89 -0.83 -20.23
C ILE A 167 16.86 -1.84 -19.71
N MET A 168 15.87 -2.20 -20.52
CA MET A 168 14.82 -3.17 -20.19
C MET A 168 15.21 -4.56 -20.69
N TYR A 169 14.93 -5.58 -19.90
CA TYR A 169 15.11 -6.97 -20.32
C TYR A 169 13.90 -7.47 -21.11
N LYS A 170 14.10 -8.50 -21.93
CA LYS A 170 13.00 -9.18 -22.64
C LYS A 170 11.89 -9.64 -21.69
N ASN A 171 12.27 -10.15 -20.51
CA ASN A 171 11.34 -10.61 -19.47
C ASN A 171 10.63 -9.47 -18.75
N ASP A 172 11.08 -8.22 -18.91
CA ASP A 172 10.35 -7.06 -18.40
C ASP A 172 9.12 -6.78 -19.26
N VAL A 173 9.03 -7.27 -20.49
CA VAL A 173 7.90 -6.98 -21.40
C VAL A 173 7.15 -8.26 -21.77
N ILE A 174 7.86 -9.35 -22.04
CA ILE A 174 7.32 -10.64 -22.46
C ILE A 174 7.38 -11.62 -21.29
N LYS A 175 6.29 -12.35 -21.01
CA LYS A 175 6.19 -13.30 -19.88
C LYS A 175 6.59 -12.65 -18.54
N LEU A 176 6.13 -11.42 -18.35
CA LEU A 176 6.43 -10.58 -17.20
C LEU A 176 6.00 -11.22 -15.88
N ASP A 177 6.90 -11.18 -14.90
CA ASP A 177 6.53 -11.32 -13.50
C ASP A 177 5.82 -10.06 -12.98
N LYS A 178 4.53 -10.20 -12.66
CA LYS A 178 3.69 -9.10 -12.19
C LYS A 178 4.10 -8.57 -10.81
N GLN A 179 4.93 -9.29 -10.06
CA GLN A 179 5.43 -8.89 -8.75
C GLN A 179 6.84 -8.27 -8.76
N ASP A 180 7.57 -8.33 -9.87
CA ASP A 180 8.93 -7.77 -9.98
C ASP A 180 8.93 -6.22 -9.92
N ASP A 181 9.35 -5.66 -8.79
CA ASP A 181 9.54 -4.22 -8.60
C ASP A 181 10.66 -3.64 -9.48
N ALA A 182 11.71 -4.41 -9.74
CA ALA A 182 12.85 -3.94 -10.52
C ALA A 182 12.46 -3.74 -11.99
N ALA A 183 11.65 -4.65 -12.56
CA ALA A 183 11.08 -4.46 -13.89
C ALA A 183 10.12 -3.25 -13.96
N ALA A 184 9.38 -2.96 -12.88
CA ALA A 184 8.57 -1.73 -12.82
C ALA A 184 9.44 -0.47 -12.74
N TYR A 185 10.55 -0.53 -12.00
CA TYR A 185 11.51 0.57 -11.88
C TYR A 185 12.18 0.88 -13.22
N ARG A 186 12.73 -0.13 -13.92
CA ARG A 186 13.41 0.05 -15.22
C ARG A 186 12.50 0.73 -16.24
N LYS A 187 11.21 0.38 -16.30
CA LYS A 187 10.23 0.98 -17.22
C LYS A 187 9.99 2.48 -16.97
N PHE A 188 9.88 2.88 -15.71
CA PHE A 188 9.54 4.25 -15.32
C PHE A 188 10.74 5.05 -14.80
N CYS A 189 11.96 4.71 -15.22
CA CYS A 189 13.15 5.48 -14.88
C CYS A 189 13.50 6.47 -16.00
N SER A 190 14.23 7.53 -15.62
CA SER A 190 14.64 8.58 -16.55
C SER A 190 15.44 8.06 -17.74
N ALA A 191 16.28 7.04 -17.53
CA ALA A 191 17.08 6.44 -18.60
C ALA A 191 16.21 5.82 -19.71
N ASN A 192 15.11 5.12 -19.34
CA ASN A 192 14.21 4.54 -20.33
C ASN A 192 13.46 5.62 -21.13
N PHE A 193 13.03 6.68 -20.43
CA PHE A 193 12.36 7.79 -21.11
C PHE A 193 13.26 8.46 -22.14
N LYS A 194 14.56 8.62 -21.85
CA LYS A 194 15.51 9.17 -22.83
C LYS A 194 15.61 8.31 -24.11
N GLN A 195 15.51 6.98 -24.00
CA GLN A 195 15.50 6.08 -25.16
C GLN A 195 14.22 6.18 -26.00
N SER A 196 13.15 6.74 -25.45
CA SER A 196 11.88 6.94 -26.16
C SER A 196 11.82 8.25 -26.97
N TYR A 197 12.81 9.15 -26.80
CA TYR A 197 12.93 10.43 -27.52
C TYR A 197 14.03 10.42 -28.60
N ALA A 198 14.68 9.27 -28.81
CA ALA A 198 15.65 9.03 -29.88
C ALA A 198 14.97 8.28 -31.03
#